data_AF-A0A7S2D2N8-F1
#
_entry.id   AF-A0A7S2D2N8-F1
#
_cell.length_a   1.000
_cell.length_b   1.000
_cell.length_c   1.000
_cell.angle_alpha   90.00
_cell.angle_beta   90.00
_cell.angle_gamma   90.00
#
_symmetry.space_group_name_H-M   'P 1'
#
loop_
_entity.id
_entity.type
_entity.pdbx_description
1 polymer ?
#
loop_
_entity_poly.entity_id
_entity_poly.type
_entity_poly.pdbx_seq_one_letter_code
_entity_poly.pdbx_strand_id
1 'polypeptide(L)'
;KMSKSLKNFITIQQALEAHSPQELRLMFLLQPWDKPMTYSDQTVGDATAKLQTFRNFFGTAKDLINRQGESGKAAWLEKEVGWGKSGDRSLSTSLMDTQSNVHSCLCNNFDTPGAINALVNLVTETNKYLTNNDLPAVYLLNKIAAFVTKTLKMLGLVPDEIGFGSMAGGASTEETLRPYLDALRDFRHDVRTTMRAGADKATVLGACDRVRDEVLPGLGVRLEDVSDPPSSRWKLDDPKILLKEIEEKKAAEAEAKAAKKGKEIEKARKKVADAEAAMVPPTELLKATKGTDYKAFGDDGLPTQDAKGEPVAKSALKKLKKEVDTHKKKHDKLVAEATKANMPLEAYIDDLRAKLAELQA
;
A
#
# COMPACT_ATOMS: atom_id res chain seq x y z
N LYS A 1 -23.74 -23.97 50.68
CA LYS A 1 -23.41 -22.75 51.47
C LYS A 1 -21.91 -22.72 51.72
N MET A 2 -21.21 -21.67 51.28
CA MET A 2 -19.81 -21.45 51.65
C MET A 2 -19.76 -20.81 53.04
N SER A 3 -18.96 -21.36 53.96
CA SER A 3 -18.71 -20.74 55.27
C SER A 3 -17.32 -21.06 55.80
N LYS A 4 -16.78 -20.15 56.62
CA LYS A 4 -15.52 -20.39 57.34
C LYS A 4 -15.61 -21.63 58.24
N SER A 5 -16.76 -21.84 58.90
CA SER A 5 -17.00 -22.98 59.78
C SER A 5 -16.99 -24.34 59.05
N LEU A 6 -17.43 -24.38 57.80
CA LEU A 6 -17.44 -25.58 56.96
C LEU A 6 -16.13 -25.78 56.18
N LYS A 7 -15.16 -24.87 56.34
CA LYS A 7 -13.87 -24.86 55.62
C LYS A 7 -14.00 -24.97 54.09
N ASN A 8 -15.14 -24.56 53.53
CA ASN A 8 -15.47 -24.66 52.11
C ASN A 8 -15.62 -23.27 51.46
N PHE A 9 -14.67 -22.37 51.72
CA PHE A 9 -14.67 -21.02 51.17
C PHE A 9 -13.43 -20.79 50.29
N ILE A 10 -13.56 -19.88 49.33
CA ILE A 10 -12.47 -19.41 48.48
C ILE A 10 -12.28 -17.92 48.80
N THR A 11 -11.04 -17.47 48.98
CA THR A 11 -10.76 -16.05 49.17
C THR A 11 -10.82 -15.32 47.83
N ILE A 12 -11.05 -14.00 47.88
CA ILE A 12 -11.01 -13.18 46.66
C ILE A 12 -9.63 -13.28 46.00
N GLN A 13 -8.54 -13.33 46.77
CA GLN A 13 -7.19 -13.49 46.24
C GLN A 13 -7.04 -14.82 45.47
N GLN A 14 -7.50 -15.93 46.05
CA GLN A 14 -7.48 -17.24 45.40
C GLN A 14 -8.33 -17.29 44.13
N ALA A 15 -9.52 -16.67 44.15
CA ALA A 15 -10.36 -16.61 42.94
C ALA A 15 -9.71 -15.76 41.82
N LEU A 16 -8.98 -14.71 42.21
CA LEU A 16 -8.28 -13.82 41.28
C LEU A 16 -7.00 -14.42 40.67
N GLU A 17 -6.49 -15.53 41.21
CA GLU A 17 -5.40 -16.30 40.59
C GLU A 17 -5.87 -17.01 39.30
N ALA A 18 -7.14 -17.41 39.25
CA ALA A 18 -7.73 -18.15 38.12
C ALA A 18 -8.60 -17.29 37.19
N HIS A 19 -9.20 -16.22 37.70
CA HIS A 19 -10.20 -15.42 36.99
C HIS A 19 -9.96 -13.93 37.14
N SER A 20 -10.31 -13.15 36.12
CA SER A 20 -10.22 -11.69 36.18
C SER A 20 -11.31 -11.09 37.09
N PRO A 21 -11.06 -9.90 37.69
CA PRO A 21 -12.08 -9.20 38.48
C PRO A 21 -13.39 -8.95 37.72
N GLN A 22 -13.31 -8.77 36.39
CA GLN A 22 -14.47 -8.52 35.53
C GLN A 22 -15.31 -9.78 35.33
N GLU A 23 -14.67 -10.93 35.12
CA GLU A 23 -15.37 -12.22 34.98
C GLU A 23 -16.11 -12.57 36.28
N LEU A 24 -15.45 -12.40 37.43
CA LEU A 24 -16.08 -12.65 38.73
C LEU A 24 -17.25 -11.69 39.00
N ARG A 25 -17.11 -10.39 38.69
CA ARG A 25 -18.22 -9.43 38.84
C ARG A 25 -19.40 -9.77 37.94
N LEU A 26 -19.13 -10.09 36.67
CA LEU A 26 -20.17 -10.44 35.72
C LEU A 26 -20.89 -11.73 36.13
N MET A 27 -20.14 -12.72 36.62
CA MET A 27 -20.70 -13.95 37.16
C MET A 27 -21.74 -13.68 38.26
N PHE A 28 -21.46 -12.77 39.20
CA PHE A 28 -22.43 -12.38 40.22
C PHE A 28 -23.64 -11.64 39.64
N LEU A 29 -23.43 -10.75 38.66
CA LEU A 29 -24.52 -9.99 38.03
C LEU A 29 -25.45 -10.87 37.18
N LEU A 30 -24.98 -12.03 36.72
CA LEU A 30 -25.78 -13.02 35.99
C LEU A 30 -26.68 -13.86 36.91
N GLN A 31 -26.64 -13.63 38.23
CA GLN A 31 -27.50 -14.31 39.19
C GLN A 31 -28.43 -13.31 39.90
N PRO A 32 -29.69 -13.69 40.18
CA PRO A 32 -30.57 -12.88 41.01
C PRO A 32 -29.97 -12.71 42.40
N TRP A 33 -29.99 -11.48 42.93
CA TRP A 33 -29.37 -11.16 44.22
C TRP A 33 -30.06 -11.87 45.41
N ASP A 34 -31.33 -12.23 45.24
CA ASP A 34 -32.20 -12.82 46.25
C ASP A 34 -32.22 -14.35 46.25
N LYS A 35 -31.46 -15.00 45.34
CA LYS A 35 -31.42 -16.46 45.20
C LYS A 35 -30.03 -17.04 45.50
N PRO A 36 -29.96 -18.29 46.00
CA PRO A 36 -28.68 -18.98 46.15
C PRO A 36 -27.98 -19.16 44.81
N MET A 37 -26.69 -18.86 44.77
CA MET A 37 -25.82 -19.10 43.63
C MET A 37 -24.91 -20.31 43.90
N THR A 38 -24.69 -21.11 42.87
CA THR A 38 -23.64 -22.14 42.85
C THR A 38 -22.39 -21.56 42.20
N TYR A 39 -21.27 -21.59 42.91
CA TYR A 39 -19.96 -21.28 42.33
C TYR A 39 -19.40 -22.54 41.66
N SER A 40 -19.20 -22.50 40.35
CA SER A 40 -18.57 -23.56 39.56
C SER A 40 -17.87 -22.99 38.33
N ASP A 41 -16.92 -23.75 37.78
CA ASP A 41 -16.22 -23.37 36.54
C ASP A 41 -17.19 -23.11 35.38
N GLN A 42 -18.34 -23.81 35.35
CA GLN A 42 -19.39 -23.60 34.36
C GLN A 42 -20.04 -22.22 34.50
N THR A 43 -20.32 -21.76 35.72
CA THR A 43 -20.91 -20.44 35.97
C THR A 43 -19.94 -19.30 35.64
N VAL A 44 -18.64 -19.50 35.90
CA VAL A 44 -17.61 -18.55 35.50
C VAL A 44 -17.46 -18.56 33.97
N GLY A 45 -17.48 -19.73 33.33
CA GLY A 45 -17.38 -19.87 31.88
C GLY A 45 -18.48 -19.14 31.10
N ASP A 46 -19.74 -19.16 31.58
CA ASP A 46 -20.83 -18.38 30.97
C ASP A 46 -20.57 -16.86 31.07
N ALA A 47 -20.09 -16.40 32.23
CA ALA A 47 -19.70 -15.01 32.41
C ALA A 47 -18.54 -14.62 31.45
N THR A 48 -17.50 -15.46 31.35
CA THR A 48 -16.38 -15.24 30.43
C THR A 48 -16.85 -15.16 28.97
N ALA A 49 -17.76 -16.04 28.54
CA ALA A 49 -18.30 -16.03 27.18
C ALA A 49 -19.08 -14.74 26.85
N LYS A 50 -19.93 -14.29 27.78
CA LYS A 50 -20.67 -13.02 27.63
C LYS A 50 -19.73 -11.82 27.65
N LEU A 51 -18.71 -11.83 28.51
CA LEU A 51 -17.67 -10.80 28.54
C LEU A 51 -16.91 -10.72 27.20
N GLN A 52 -16.55 -11.88 26.64
CA GLN A 52 -15.89 -11.94 25.34
C GLN A 52 -16.79 -11.40 24.22
N THR A 53 -18.11 -11.64 24.29
CA THR A 53 -19.08 -11.08 23.35
C THR A 53 -19.04 -9.56 23.37
N PHE A 54 -19.06 -8.94 24.55
CA PHE A 54 -18.95 -7.50 24.68
C PHE A 54 -17.58 -6.98 24.22
N ARG A 55 -16.48 -7.67 24.55
CA ARG A 55 -15.11 -7.29 24.11
C ARG A 55 -14.99 -7.28 22.59
N ASN A 56 -15.45 -8.33 21.92
CA ASN A 56 -15.44 -8.43 20.47
C ASN A 56 -16.26 -7.30 19.84
N PHE A 57 -17.46 -7.03 20.37
CA PHE A 57 -18.32 -5.93 19.93
C PHE A 57 -17.63 -4.57 20.02
N PHE A 58 -17.05 -4.24 21.17
CA PHE A 58 -16.35 -2.96 21.33
C PHE A 58 -15.12 -2.87 20.42
N GLY A 59 -14.39 -3.96 20.19
CA GLY A 59 -13.29 -4.00 19.23
C GLY A 59 -13.75 -3.68 17.81
N THR A 60 -14.82 -4.33 17.33
CA THR A 60 -15.41 -4.07 16.01
C THR A 60 -15.97 -2.65 15.90
N ALA A 61 -16.68 -2.18 16.94
CA ALA A 61 -17.23 -0.83 16.96
C ALA A 61 -16.12 0.23 16.92
N LYS A 62 -15.06 0.04 17.71
CA LYS A 62 -13.91 0.95 17.76
C LYS A 62 -13.17 0.98 16.43
N ASP A 63 -12.89 -0.17 15.81
CA ASP A 63 -12.28 -0.25 14.47
C ASP A 63 -13.10 0.54 13.43
N LEU A 64 -14.41 0.33 13.37
CA LEU A 64 -15.29 1.03 12.44
C LEU A 64 -15.39 2.54 12.70
N ILE A 65 -15.46 2.95 13.98
CA ILE A 65 -15.45 4.37 14.37
C ILE A 65 -14.09 5.00 14.06
N ASN A 66 -12.99 4.28 14.27
CA ASN A 66 -11.64 4.80 14.08
C ASN A 66 -11.27 4.93 12.59
N ARG A 67 -11.71 4.02 11.73
CA ARG A 67 -11.58 4.13 10.27
C ARG A 67 -12.21 5.41 9.72
N GLN A 68 -13.08 6.07 10.47
CA GLN A 68 -13.60 7.40 10.12
C GLN A 68 -12.53 8.50 10.16
N GLY A 69 -11.48 8.37 10.97
CA GLY A 69 -10.47 9.42 11.12
C GLY A 69 -9.37 9.46 10.05
N GLU A 70 -9.14 8.36 9.31
CA GLU A 70 -7.85 8.13 8.62
C GLU A 70 -7.93 7.87 7.10
N SER A 71 -9.00 8.32 6.45
CA SER A 71 -8.97 8.45 4.98
C SER A 71 -9.53 9.80 4.60
N GLY A 72 -8.78 10.55 3.79
CA GLY A 72 -9.11 11.88 3.27
C GLY A 72 -10.33 11.93 2.33
N LYS A 73 -11.35 11.10 2.58
CA LYS A 73 -12.71 11.22 2.08
C LYS A 73 -13.61 10.65 3.17
N ALA A 74 -14.33 11.55 3.84
CA ALA A 74 -15.49 11.18 4.62
C ALA A 74 -16.53 10.53 3.68
N ALA A 75 -16.39 9.23 3.45
CA ALA A 75 -17.23 8.47 2.54
C ALA A 75 -18.72 8.47 2.96
N TRP A 76 -19.03 8.88 4.18
CA TRP A 76 -20.40 9.10 4.68
C TRP A 76 -20.85 10.57 4.69
N LEU A 77 -19.95 11.56 4.56
CA LEU A 77 -20.35 12.94 4.26
C LEU A 77 -20.62 13.08 2.75
N GLU A 78 -19.95 12.28 1.92
CA GLU A 78 -20.12 12.27 0.46
C GLU A 78 -21.19 11.28 -0.04
N LYS A 79 -21.56 10.26 0.74
CA LYS A 79 -22.67 9.35 0.42
C LYS A 79 -23.76 9.46 1.48
N GLU A 80 -25.00 9.49 1.04
CA GLU A 80 -26.16 9.53 1.92
C GLU A 80 -26.20 8.30 2.84
N VAL A 81 -25.68 8.44 4.06
CA VAL A 81 -25.85 7.48 5.16
C VAL A 81 -27.11 7.87 5.93
N GLY A 82 -28.25 7.73 5.25
CA GLY A 82 -29.56 7.96 5.83
C GLY A 82 -30.28 6.66 6.17
N TRP A 83 -31.45 6.81 6.80
CA TRP A 83 -32.50 5.83 7.12
C TRP A 83 -33.05 5.03 5.90
N GLY A 84 -32.29 4.91 4.82
CA GLY A 84 -32.65 4.37 3.51
C GLY A 84 -32.22 2.93 3.24
N LYS A 85 -31.38 2.31 4.09
CA LYS A 85 -31.06 0.88 4.01
C LYS A 85 -31.91 0.06 4.99
N SER A 86 -32.31 -1.14 4.57
CA SER A 86 -33.34 -1.98 5.22
C SER A 86 -33.00 -2.45 6.64
N GLY A 87 -31.76 -2.30 7.12
CA GLY A 87 -31.34 -2.73 8.46
C GLY A 87 -31.37 -1.64 9.55
N ASP A 88 -31.25 -0.36 9.20
CA ASP A 88 -30.99 0.72 10.17
C ASP A 88 -32.19 0.95 11.10
N ARG A 89 -33.39 0.91 10.53
CA ARG A 89 -34.65 1.08 11.27
C ARG A 89 -34.84 -0.04 12.28
N SER A 90 -34.61 -1.28 11.83
CA SER A 90 -34.69 -2.46 12.67
C SER A 90 -33.74 -2.35 13.86
N LEU A 91 -32.47 -2.03 13.60
CA LEU A 91 -31.47 -1.88 14.66
C LEU A 91 -31.78 -0.72 15.61
N SER A 92 -32.26 0.41 15.09
CA SER A 92 -32.70 1.54 15.92
C SER A 92 -33.88 1.17 16.82
N THR A 93 -34.85 0.42 16.31
CA THR A 93 -35.96 -0.11 17.11
C THR A 93 -35.44 -1.07 18.17
N SER A 94 -34.56 -2.01 17.81
CA SER A 94 -33.94 -2.91 18.78
C SER A 94 -33.19 -2.17 19.89
N LEU A 95 -32.52 -1.06 19.59
CA LEU A 95 -31.90 -0.21 20.61
C LEU A 95 -32.95 0.40 21.56
N MET A 96 -34.03 0.96 21.05
CA MET A 96 -35.09 1.56 21.87
C MET A 96 -35.80 0.52 22.75
N ASP A 97 -36.10 -0.66 22.18
CA ASP A 97 -36.70 -1.77 22.91
C ASP A 97 -35.77 -2.28 24.01
N THR A 98 -34.47 -2.41 23.71
CA THR A 98 -33.47 -2.81 24.70
C THR A 98 -33.34 -1.77 25.81
N GLN A 99 -33.36 -0.48 25.49
CA GLN A 99 -33.32 0.60 26.49
C GLN A 99 -34.51 0.50 27.46
N SER A 100 -35.71 0.28 26.92
CA SER A 100 -36.92 0.12 27.72
C SER A 100 -36.86 -1.16 28.57
N ASN A 101 -36.43 -2.27 27.98
CA ASN A 101 -36.32 -3.55 28.66
C ASN A 101 -35.28 -3.53 29.79
N VAL A 102 -34.09 -2.94 29.56
CA VAL A 102 -33.07 -2.77 30.59
C VAL A 102 -33.62 -1.94 31.75
N HIS A 103 -34.35 -0.86 31.47
CA HIS A 103 -34.99 -0.06 32.51
C HIS A 103 -36.01 -0.89 33.31
N SER A 104 -36.90 -1.62 32.64
CA SER A 104 -37.90 -2.48 33.28
C SER A 104 -37.26 -3.58 34.14
N CYS A 105 -36.21 -4.25 33.67
CA CYS A 105 -35.45 -5.24 34.43
C CYS A 105 -34.84 -4.63 35.70
N LEU A 106 -34.16 -3.49 35.58
CA LEU A 106 -33.51 -2.85 36.73
C LEU A 106 -34.52 -2.32 37.76
N CYS A 107 -35.70 -1.86 37.32
CA CYS A 107 -36.79 -1.48 38.21
C CYS A 107 -37.50 -2.68 38.85
N ASN A 108 -37.40 -3.87 38.25
CA ASN A 108 -37.98 -5.09 38.77
C ASN A 108 -37.00 -5.85 39.66
N ASN A 109 -36.94 -5.48 40.94
CA ASN A 109 -36.12 -6.15 41.96
C ASN A 109 -34.63 -6.33 41.56
N PHE A 110 -34.06 -5.33 40.86
CA PHE A 110 -32.69 -5.39 40.36
C PHE A 110 -32.40 -6.65 39.53
N ASP A 111 -33.23 -6.95 38.53
CA ASP A 111 -33.01 -8.05 37.59
C ASP A 111 -31.81 -7.74 36.65
N THR A 112 -30.60 -7.80 37.22
CA THR A 112 -29.34 -7.67 36.48
C THR A 112 -29.13 -8.80 35.46
N PRO A 113 -29.55 -10.06 35.69
CA PRO A 113 -29.46 -11.09 34.66
C PRO A 113 -30.28 -10.74 33.41
N GLY A 114 -31.53 -10.28 33.59
CA GLY A 114 -32.39 -9.83 32.50
C GLY A 114 -31.78 -8.66 31.74
N ALA A 115 -31.29 -7.65 32.45
CA ALA A 115 -30.64 -6.49 31.85
C ALA A 115 -29.39 -6.87 31.03
N ILE A 116 -28.51 -7.74 31.56
CA ILE A 116 -27.32 -8.19 30.83
C ILE A 116 -27.68 -9.00 29.60
N ASN A 117 -28.66 -9.92 29.70
CA ASN A 117 -29.09 -10.71 28.54
C ASN A 117 -29.71 -9.82 27.45
N ALA A 118 -30.45 -8.77 27.83
CA ALA A 118 -30.96 -7.78 26.88
C ALA A 118 -29.82 -7.05 26.14
N LEU A 119 -28.74 -6.67 26.85
CA LEU A 119 -27.55 -6.08 26.23
C LEU A 119 -26.83 -7.05 25.30
N VAL A 120 -26.67 -8.32 25.69
CA VAL A 120 -26.05 -9.36 24.84
C VAL A 120 -26.85 -9.53 23.55
N ASN A 121 -28.19 -9.60 23.65
CA ASN A 121 -29.06 -9.69 22.47
C ASN A 121 -28.91 -8.49 21.54
N LEU A 122 -28.87 -7.26 22.07
CA LEU A 122 -28.63 -6.05 21.28
C LEU A 122 -27.27 -6.12 20.56
N VAL A 123 -26.22 -6.58 21.23
CA VAL A 123 -24.90 -6.77 20.63
C VAL A 123 -24.95 -7.82 19.52
N THR A 124 -25.66 -8.92 19.71
CA THR A 124 -25.84 -9.95 18.68
C THR A 124 -26.55 -9.38 17.45
N GLU A 125 -27.65 -8.64 17.63
CA GLU A 125 -28.36 -7.98 16.52
C GLU A 125 -27.48 -6.93 15.83
N THR A 126 -26.65 -6.22 16.58
CA THR A 126 -25.69 -5.26 16.02
C THR A 126 -24.63 -5.97 15.18
N ASN A 127 -24.07 -7.09 15.64
CA ASN A 127 -23.09 -7.85 14.87
C ASN A 127 -23.69 -8.44 13.58
N LYS A 128 -24.94 -8.92 13.62
CA LYS A 128 -25.69 -9.33 12.42
C LYS A 128 -25.86 -8.16 11.45
N TYR A 129 -26.24 -7.00 11.96
CA TYR A 129 -26.36 -5.79 11.16
C TYR A 129 -25.03 -5.42 10.48
N LEU A 130 -23.91 -5.44 11.20
CA LEU A 130 -22.59 -5.13 10.65
C LEU A 130 -22.13 -6.13 9.58
N THR A 131 -22.51 -7.40 9.71
CA THR A 131 -22.19 -8.43 8.71
C THR A 131 -22.98 -8.25 7.42
N ASN A 132 -24.23 -7.76 7.53
CA ASN A 132 -25.15 -7.62 6.39
C ASN A 132 -25.09 -6.25 5.72
N ASN A 133 -24.28 -5.31 6.20
CA ASN A 133 -24.21 -3.95 5.70
C ASN A 133 -22.76 -3.52 5.45
N ASP A 134 -22.39 -3.39 4.17
CA ASP A 134 -21.06 -2.91 3.75
C ASP A 134 -20.78 -1.45 4.14
N LEU A 135 -21.85 -0.66 4.38
CA LEU A 135 -21.77 0.73 4.83
C LEU A 135 -22.74 0.92 6.01
N PRO A 136 -22.33 0.55 7.24
CA PRO A 136 -23.18 0.67 8.42
C PRO A 136 -23.30 2.13 8.88
N ALA A 137 -24.43 2.45 9.53
CA ALA A 137 -24.68 3.75 10.16
C ALA A 137 -23.81 3.91 11.42
N VAL A 138 -22.62 4.49 11.26
CA VAL A 138 -21.63 4.60 12.35
C VAL A 138 -22.14 5.42 13.53
N TYR A 139 -22.99 6.43 13.30
CA TYR A 139 -23.63 7.18 14.39
C TYR A 139 -24.53 6.29 15.26
N LEU A 140 -25.30 5.40 14.64
CA LEU A 140 -26.15 4.44 15.34
C LEU A 140 -25.29 3.43 16.12
N LEU A 141 -24.20 2.94 15.50
CA LEU A 141 -23.23 2.07 16.17
C LEU A 141 -22.59 2.73 17.39
N ASN A 142 -22.18 4.00 17.28
CA ASN A 142 -21.64 4.77 18.39
C ASN A 142 -22.69 4.96 19.51
N LYS A 143 -23.94 5.26 19.15
CA LYS A 143 -25.04 5.36 20.13
C LYS A 143 -25.28 4.05 20.88
N ILE A 144 -25.22 2.91 20.20
CA ILE A 144 -25.32 1.57 20.81
C ILE A 144 -24.12 1.34 21.73
N ALA A 145 -22.89 1.56 21.24
CA ALA A 145 -21.68 1.39 22.04
C ALA A 145 -21.71 2.23 23.32
N ALA A 146 -22.07 3.51 23.22
CA ALA A 146 -22.22 4.41 24.35
C ALA A 146 -23.29 3.93 25.36
N PHE A 147 -24.43 3.41 24.88
CA PHE A 147 -25.46 2.86 25.75
C PHE A 147 -25.00 1.60 26.49
N VAL A 148 -24.37 0.66 25.78
CA VAL A 148 -23.83 -0.58 26.37
C VAL A 148 -22.75 -0.22 27.39
N THR A 149 -21.82 0.68 27.06
CA THR A 149 -20.80 1.18 28.01
C THR A 149 -21.44 1.79 29.25
N LYS A 150 -22.40 2.73 29.09
CA LYS A 150 -23.06 3.39 30.22
C LYS A 150 -23.71 2.37 31.16
N THR A 151 -24.36 1.35 30.61
CA THR A 151 -25.03 0.31 31.41
C THR A 151 -24.02 -0.59 32.11
N LEU A 152 -22.99 -1.07 31.42
CA LEU A 152 -21.94 -1.89 32.03
C LEU A 152 -21.14 -1.11 33.08
N LYS A 153 -20.93 0.20 32.88
CA LYS A 153 -20.33 1.11 33.85
C LYS A 153 -21.19 1.24 35.10
N MET A 154 -22.49 1.43 34.95
CA MET A 154 -23.44 1.45 36.08
C MET A 154 -23.37 0.15 36.89
N LEU A 155 -23.19 -0.99 36.23
CA LEU A 155 -23.02 -2.29 36.86
C LEU A 155 -21.58 -2.57 37.36
N GLY A 156 -20.65 -1.62 37.21
CA GLY A 156 -19.27 -1.73 37.72
C GLY A 156 -18.34 -2.67 36.92
N LEU A 157 -18.65 -2.93 35.65
CA LEU A 157 -17.88 -3.83 34.78
C LEU A 157 -16.81 -3.13 33.92
N VAL A 158 -16.97 -1.83 33.64
CA VAL A 158 -16.16 -1.05 32.69
C VAL A 158 -15.74 0.28 33.31
N PRO A 159 -14.50 0.77 33.07
CA PRO A 159 -14.08 2.13 33.44
C PRO A 159 -14.79 3.21 32.60
N ASP A 160 -14.49 4.49 32.84
CA ASP A 160 -15.24 5.65 32.33
C ASP A 160 -15.28 5.82 30.79
N GLU A 161 -14.43 5.14 30.02
CA GLU A 161 -14.34 5.25 28.55
C GLU A 161 -15.24 4.26 27.78
N ILE A 162 -15.53 4.55 26.50
CA ILE A 162 -16.33 3.66 25.63
C ILE A 162 -15.61 2.33 25.43
N GLY A 163 -16.31 1.25 25.81
CA GLY A 163 -15.84 -0.13 25.74
C GLY A 163 -14.93 -0.54 26.91
N PHE A 164 -14.43 -1.78 26.88
CA PHE A 164 -13.39 -2.20 27.83
C PHE A 164 -12.07 -1.57 27.41
N GLY A 165 -11.93 -0.25 27.64
CA GLY A 165 -10.64 0.42 27.57
C GLY A 165 -9.63 -0.44 28.31
N SER A 166 -8.47 -0.68 27.68
CA SER A 166 -7.40 -1.49 28.25
C SER A 166 -7.25 -1.11 29.71
N MET A 167 -7.58 -2.04 30.61
CA MET A 167 -7.45 -1.87 32.07
C MET A 167 -5.98 -1.67 32.50
N ALA A 168 -5.06 -1.60 31.53
CA ALA A 168 -3.73 -1.05 31.65
C ALA A 168 -3.63 0.23 30.79
N GLY A 169 -3.95 1.39 31.39
CA GLY A 169 -3.52 2.77 31.02
C GLY A 169 -3.15 3.08 29.56
N GLY A 170 -3.94 2.64 28.58
CA GLY A 170 -3.43 2.40 27.22
C GLY A 170 -4.12 3.13 26.09
N ALA A 171 -4.86 4.22 26.34
CA ALA A 171 -5.33 5.10 25.25
C ALA A 171 -4.13 5.55 24.38
N SER A 172 -2.97 5.78 25.00
CA SER A 172 -1.69 6.07 24.34
C SER A 172 -1.14 4.89 23.52
N THR A 173 -1.22 3.65 24.02
CA THR A 173 -0.61 2.48 23.35
C THR A 173 -1.32 2.11 22.06
N GLU A 174 -2.65 2.11 22.06
CA GLU A 174 -3.41 1.77 20.85
C GLU A 174 -3.24 2.84 19.77
N GLU A 175 -3.31 4.13 20.13
CA GLU A 175 -3.12 5.24 19.20
C GLU A 175 -1.68 5.25 18.63
N THR A 176 -0.68 4.93 19.46
CA THR A 176 0.72 4.80 19.01
C THR A 176 0.94 3.59 18.11
N LEU A 177 0.33 2.44 18.40
CA LEU A 177 0.54 1.20 17.65
C LEU A 177 -0.29 1.10 16.38
N ARG A 178 -1.43 1.80 16.32
CA ARG A 178 -2.39 1.78 15.20
C ARG A 178 -1.72 1.90 13.83
N PRO A 179 -0.89 2.93 13.52
CA PRO A 179 -0.30 3.06 12.19
C PRO A 179 0.58 1.85 11.81
N TYR A 180 1.27 1.24 12.78
CA TYR A 180 2.08 0.05 12.55
C TYR A 180 1.25 -1.20 12.32
N LEU A 181 0.13 -1.34 13.04
CA LEU A 181 -0.81 -2.44 12.85
C LEU A 181 -1.49 -2.37 11.49
N ASP A 182 -1.79 -1.16 11.01
CA ASP A 182 -2.34 -0.94 9.67
C ASP A 182 -1.32 -1.28 8.57
N ALA A 183 -0.05 -0.86 8.72
CA ALA A 183 1.02 -1.26 7.80
C ALA A 183 1.18 -2.79 7.73
N LEU A 184 1.11 -3.49 8.87
CA LEU A 184 1.21 -4.95 8.93
C LEU A 184 -0.02 -5.63 8.30
N ARG A 185 -1.23 -5.12 8.55
CA ARG A 185 -2.48 -5.61 7.96
C ARG A 185 -2.43 -5.53 6.44
N ASP A 186 -2.02 -4.38 5.91
CA ASP A 186 -1.97 -4.10 4.48
C ASP A 186 -0.89 -4.97 3.81
N PHE A 187 0.31 -5.07 4.41
CA PHE A 187 1.35 -5.98 3.94
C PHE A 187 0.87 -7.44 3.86
N ARG A 188 0.22 -7.93 4.92
CA ARG A 188 -0.32 -9.30 4.94
C ARG A 188 -1.39 -9.48 3.86
N HIS A 189 -2.23 -8.48 3.65
CA HIS A 189 -3.25 -8.52 2.59
C HIS A 189 -2.59 -8.62 1.21
N ASP A 190 -1.58 -7.78 0.93
CA ASP A 190 -0.85 -7.76 -0.34
C ASP A 190 -0.15 -9.11 -0.61
N VAL A 191 0.56 -9.65 0.38
CA VAL A 191 1.22 -10.97 0.25
C VAL A 191 0.19 -12.08 0.01
N ARG A 192 -0.94 -12.07 0.72
CA ARG A 192 -2.00 -13.07 0.54
C ARG A 192 -2.62 -12.98 -0.84
N THR A 193 -2.89 -11.78 -1.33
CA THR A 193 -3.55 -11.54 -2.61
C THR A 193 -2.61 -11.91 -3.77
N THR A 194 -1.34 -11.49 -3.71
CA THR A 194 -0.32 -11.85 -4.72
C THR A 194 -0.07 -13.36 -4.77
N MET A 195 0.08 -14.03 -3.63
CA MET A 195 0.27 -15.48 -3.60
C MET A 195 -0.95 -16.26 -4.11
N ARG A 196 -2.17 -15.79 -3.82
CA ARG A 196 -3.40 -16.40 -4.37
C ARG A 196 -3.51 -16.25 -5.88
N ALA A 197 -2.92 -15.20 -6.45
CA ALA A 197 -2.84 -14.99 -7.89
C ALA A 197 -1.71 -15.79 -8.56
N GLY A 198 -0.94 -16.59 -7.81
CA GLY A 198 0.18 -17.38 -8.35
C GLY A 198 1.43 -16.56 -8.66
N ALA A 199 1.62 -15.44 -7.96
CA ALA A 199 2.78 -14.57 -8.16
C ALA A 199 4.11 -15.26 -7.81
N ASP A 200 5.19 -14.76 -8.40
CA ASP A 200 6.54 -15.28 -8.23
C ASP A 200 7.26 -14.71 -6.99
N LYS A 201 8.45 -15.24 -6.70
CA LYS A 201 9.29 -14.79 -5.60
C LYS A 201 9.62 -13.30 -5.68
N ALA A 202 9.85 -12.77 -6.89
CA ALA A 202 10.19 -11.37 -7.10
C ALA A 202 9.05 -10.44 -6.67
N THR A 203 7.80 -10.81 -6.98
CA THR A 203 6.62 -10.03 -6.58
C THR A 203 6.46 -9.97 -5.06
N VAL A 204 6.68 -11.09 -4.36
CA VAL A 204 6.60 -11.14 -2.90
C VAL A 204 7.72 -10.32 -2.25
N LEU A 205 8.95 -10.41 -2.78
CA LEU A 205 10.06 -9.58 -2.32
C LEU A 205 9.79 -8.09 -2.56
N GLY A 206 9.14 -7.73 -3.67
CA GLY A 206 8.70 -6.35 -3.92
C GLY A 206 7.69 -5.84 -2.88
N ALA A 207 6.82 -6.70 -2.36
CA ALA A 207 5.94 -6.33 -1.24
C ALA A 207 6.72 -6.07 0.06
N CYS A 208 7.77 -6.84 0.33
CA CYS A 208 8.68 -6.60 1.45
C CYS A 208 9.44 -5.26 1.28
N ASP A 209 9.98 -5.01 0.08
CA ASP A 209 10.69 -3.77 -0.25
C ASP A 209 9.76 -2.56 -0.11
N ARG A 210 8.50 -2.66 -0.54
CA ARG A 210 7.50 -1.59 -0.36
C ARG A 210 7.31 -1.22 1.11
N VAL A 211 7.16 -2.21 1.99
CA VAL A 211 7.00 -1.95 3.42
C VAL A 211 8.26 -1.33 4.01
N ARG A 212 9.44 -1.87 3.65
CA ARG A 212 10.75 -1.40 4.12
C ARG A 212 11.04 0.04 3.69
N ASP A 213 10.82 0.36 2.42
CA ASP A 213 11.34 1.56 1.77
C ASP A 213 10.30 2.69 1.63
N GLU A 214 8.99 2.38 1.70
CA GLU A 214 7.93 3.38 1.47
C GLU A 214 7.00 3.56 2.67
N VAL A 215 6.62 2.47 3.35
CA VAL A 215 5.61 2.52 4.42
C VAL A 215 6.24 2.84 5.78
N LEU A 216 7.18 2.02 6.24
CA LEU A 216 7.81 2.17 7.56
C LEU A 216 8.52 3.53 7.76
N PRO A 217 9.17 4.13 6.74
CA PRO A 217 9.78 5.45 6.88
C PRO A 217 8.77 6.55 7.22
N GLY A 218 7.56 6.50 6.64
CA GLY A 218 6.47 7.41 6.99
C GLY A 218 5.96 7.24 8.42
N LEU A 219 6.24 6.10 9.04
CA LEU A 219 5.95 5.81 10.44
C LEU A 219 7.15 6.09 11.37
N GLY A 220 8.26 6.62 10.83
CA GLY A 220 9.47 6.90 11.60
C GLY A 220 10.33 5.68 11.88
N VAL A 221 10.15 4.58 11.14
CA VAL A 221 10.94 3.35 11.27
C VAL A 221 11.83 3.16 10.04
N ARG A 222 13.14 3.08 10.27
CA ARG A 222 14.15 2.68 9.27
C ARG A 222 14.45 1.20 9.47
N LEU A 223 14.20 0.38 8.46
CA LEU A 223 14.50 -1.06 8.48
C LEU A 223 15.72 -1.34 7.57
N GLU A 224 16.80 -1.84 8.17
CA GLU A 224 18.11 -2.09 7.55
C GLU A 224 18.37 -3.60 7.48
N ASP A 225 18.67 -4.10 6.27
CA ASP A 225 19.12 -5.48 6.08
C ASP A 225 20.64 -5.57 6.21
N VAL A 226 21.09 -6.48 7.08
CA VAL A 226 22.49 -6.81 7.32
C VAL A 226 22.79 -8.11 6.59
N SER A 227 23.77 -8.09 5.70
CA SER A 227 24.10 -9.25 4.86
C SER A 227 24.97 -10.29 5.56
N ASP A 228 25.65 -9.95 6.66
CA ASP A 228 26.59 -10.85 7.34
C ASP A 228 26.65 -10.61 8.88
N PRO A 229 26.09 -11.52 9.71
CA PRO A 229 25.17 -12.59 9.32
C PRO A 229 23.83 -12.01 8.82
N PRO A 230 23.14 -12.70 7.90
CA PRO A 230 21.83 -12.28 7.40
C PRO A 230 20.85 -11.98 8.54
N SER A 231 20.51 -10.71 8.72
CA SER A 231 19.57 -10.26 9.75
C SER A 231 18.96 -8.91 9.35
N SER A 232 17.84 -8.55 9.96
CA SER A 232 17.24 -7.21 9.78
C SER A 232 17.29 -6.46 11.10
N ARG A 233 17.63 -5.18 11.05
CA ARG A 233 17.69 -4.26 12.19
C ARG A 233 16.75 -3.09 11.93
N TRP A 234 16.22 -2.49 12.99
CA TRP A 234 15.39 -1.31 12.85
C TRP A 234 15.90 -0.18 13.74
N LYS A 235 15.63 1.06 13.33
CA LYS A 235 15.89 2.28 14.09
C LYS A 235 14.70 3.21 13.98
N LEU A 236 14.48 4.01 15.02
CA LEU A 236 13.50 5.10 14.99
C LEU A 236 14.19 6.40 14.57
N ASP A 237 13.49 7.19 13.76
CA ASP A 237 13.97 8.47 13.24
C ASP A 237 12.76 9.40 12.99
N ASP A 238 13.01 10.69 12.70
CA ASP A 238 11.93 11.62 12.36
C ASP A 238 11.35 11.27 10.98
N PRO A 239 10.04 10.96 10.87
CA PRO A 239 9.41 10.64 9.59
C PRO A 239 9.63 11.72 8.50
N LYS A 240 9.70 13.00 8.87
CA LYS A 240 9.91 14.08 7.91
C LYS A 240 11.30 14.03 7.29
N ILE A 241 12.31 13.65 8.07
CA ILE A 241 13.68 13.48 7.58
C ILE A 241 13.73 12.28 6.65
N LEU A 242 13.17 11.15 7.06
CA LEU A 242 13.16 9.92 6.25
C LEU A 242 12.44 10.11 4.91
N LEU A 243 11.27 10.76 4.91
CA LEU A 243 10.52 11.03 3.68
C LEU A 243 11.29 11.95 2.72
N LYS A 244 11.99 12.95 3.25
CA LYS A 244 12.84 13.83 2.45
C LYS A 244 14.03 13.08 1.82
N GLU A 245 14.69 12.21 2.60
CA GLU A 245 15.77 11.36 2.08
C GLU A 245 15.27 10.43 0.95
N ILE A 246 14.06 9.88 1.07
CA ILE A 246 13.44 9.04 0.03
C ILE A 246 13.15 9.86 -1.23
N GLU A 247 12.61 11.06 -1.10
CA GLU A 247 12.35 11.96 -2.24
C GLU A 247 13.65 12.35 -2.94
N GLU A 248 14.68 12.72 -2.20
CA GLU A 248 16.01 13.06 -2.74
C GLU A 248 16.64 11.86 -3.46
N LYS A 249 16.54 10.66 -2.88
CA LYS A 249 17.03 9.43 -3.52
C LYS A 249 16.26 9.10 -4.79
N LYS A 250 14.92 9.18 -4.77
CA LYS A 250 14.08 8.96 -5.95
C LYS A 250 14.37 9.99 -7.05
N ALA A 251 14.59 11.25 -6.69
CA ALA A 251 14.98 12.30 -7.64
C ALA A 251 16.35 12.02 -8.27
N ALA A 252 17.35 11.65 -7.46
CA ALA A 252 18.68 11.29 -7.95
C ALA A 252 18.68 10.06 -8.86
N GLU A 253 17.90 9.02 -8.52
CA GLU A 253 17.73 7.84 -9.38
C GLU A 253 17.02 8.19 -10.70
N ALA A 254 16.00 9.04 -10.66
CA ALA A 254 15.31 9.53 -11.84
C ALA A 254 16.24 10.36 -12.74
N GLU A 255 17.04 11.25 -12.15
CA GLU A 255 18.04 12.04 -12.87
C GLU A 255 19.13 11.15 -13.49
N ALA A 256 19.65 10.17 -12.76
CA ALA A 256 20.63 9.22 -13.27
C ALA A 256 20.06 8.39 -14.43
N LYS A 257 18.82 7.94 -14.33
CA LYS A 257 18.13 7.20 -15.39
C LYS A 257 17.87 8.08 -16.62
N ALA A 258 17.45 9.33 -16.42
CA ALA A 258 17.27 10.30 -17.49
C ALA A 258 18.61 10.63 -18.19
N ALA A 259 19.68 10.84 -17.42
CA ALA A 259 21.01 11.08 -17.96
C ALA A 259 21.54 9.88 -18.78
N LYS A 260 21.30 8.65 -18.31
CA LYS A 260 21.66 7.43 -19.06
C LYS A 260 20.86 7.33 -20.37
N LYS A 261 19.54 7.52 -20.33
CA LYS A 261 18.68 7.53 -21.52
C LYS A 261 19.11 8.63 -22.50
N GLY A 262 19.43 9.82 -22.00
CA GLY A 262 19.93 10.94 -22.80
C GLY A 262 21.23 10.62 -23.56
N LYS A 263 22.21 9.98 -22.89
CA LYS A 263 23.46 9.52 -23.52
C LYS A 263 23.20 8.46 -24.60
N GLU A 264 22.24 7.56 -24.39
CA GLU A 264 21.85 6.54 -25.39
C GLU A 264 21.19 7.18 -26.61
N ILE A 265 20.29 8.15 -26.41
CA ILE A 265 19.67 8.93 -27.49
C ILE A 265 20.72 9.71 -28.29
N GLU A 266 21.66 10.38 -27.62
CA GLU A 266 22.71 11.16 -28.30
C GLU A 266 23.59 10.25 -29.16
N LYS A 267 23.99 9.09 -28.63
CA LYS A 267 24.79 8.09 -29.36
C LYS A 267 24.02 7.53 -30.56
N ALA A 268 22.74 7.21 -30.39
CA ALA A 268 21.89 6.73 -31.49
C ALA A 268 21.70 7.81 -32.57
N ARG A 269 21.45 9.06 -32.17
CA ARG A 269 21.33 10.21 -33.07
C ARG A 269 22.60 10.44 -33.88
N LYS A 270 23.77 10.40 -33.23
CA LYS A 270 25.05 10.51 -33.92
C LYS A 270 25.27 9.37 -34.92
N LYS A 271 24.89 8.14 -34.55
CA LYS A 271 25.00 6.98 -35.44
C LYS A 271 24.11 7.12 -36.68
N VAL A 272 22.87 7.59 -36.52
CA VAL A 272 21.97 7.89 -37.65
C VAL A 272 22.58 8.96 -38.55
N ALA A 273 23.03 10.09 -37.98
CA ALA A 273 23.64 11.17 -38.76
C ALA A 273 24.91 10.74 -39.52
N ASP A 274 25.78 9.97 -38.87
CA ASP A 274 26.99 9.42 -39.50
C ASP A 274 26.65 8.44 -40.64
N ALA A 275 25.58 7.64 -40.48
CA ALA A 275 25.11 6.70 -41.49
C ALA A 275 24.47 7.41 -42.69
N GLU A 276 23.62 8.40 -42.46
CA GLU A 276 23.02 9.23 -43.51
C GLU A 276 24.10 9.98 -44.31
N ALA A 277 25.09 10.56 -43.62
CA ALA A 277 26.20 11.23 -44.27
C ALA A 277 27.08 10.27 -45.09
N ALA A 278 27.13 8.99 -44.73
CA ALA A 278 27.91 7.96 -45.41
C ALA A 278 27.11 7.15 -46.44
N MET A 279 25.82 7.45 -46.64
CA MET A 279 24.93 6.70 -47.54
C MET A 279 25.26 6.89 -49.02
N VAL A 280 25.76 8.06 -49.41
CA VAL A 280 26.06 8.39 -50.82
C VAL A 280 27.24 7.53 -51.32
N PRO A 281 27.12 6.83 -52.46
CA PRO A 281 28.23 6.06 -53.02
C PRO A 281 29.48 6.92 -53.26
N PRO A 282 30.71 6.41 -53.04
CA PRO A 282 31.93 7.21 -53.18
C PRO A 282 32.14 7.81 -54.57
N THR A 283 31.66 7.13 -55.62
CA THR A 283 31.71 7.59 -57.01
C THR A 283 30.74 8.72 -57.32
N GLU A 284 29.70 8.90 -56.48
CA GLU A 284 28.67 9.92 -56.64
C GLU A 284 28.85 11.10 -55.68
N LEU A 285 29.70 10.96 -54.66
CA LEU A 285 29.94 11.98 -53.62
C LEU A 285 30.25 13.36 -54.21
N LEU A 286 31.19 13.46 -55.14
CA LEU A 286 31.62 14.74 -55.71
C LEU A 286 30.57 15.33 -56.67
N LYS A 287 29.76 14.49 -57.31
CA LYS A 287 28.59 14.92 -58.10
C LYS A 287 27.51 15.50 -57.18
N ALA A 288 27.21 14.82 -56.07
CA ALA A 288 26.18 15.23 -55.12
C ALA A 288 26.55 16.50 -54.32
N THR A 289 27.83 16.70 -54.00
CA THR A 289 28.29 17.81 -53.14
C THR A 289 28.87 19.00 -53.89
N LYS A 290 29.45 18.78 -55.08
CA LYS A 290 30.17 19.80 -55.86
C LYS A 290 29.81 19.76 -57.34
N GLY A 291 28.64 19.23 -57.70
CA GLY A 291 28.20 19.07 -59.09
C GLY A 291 28.07 20.39 -59.88
N THR A 292 27.95 21.53 -59.21
CA THR A 292 27.94 22.86 -59.84
C THR A 292 29.33 23.34 -60.26
N ASP A 293 30.38 22.76 -59.69
CA ASP A 293 31.76 23.25 -59.82
C ASP A 293 32.51 22.53 -60.96
N TYR A 294 31.95 21.45 -61.51
CA TYR A 294 32.60 20.57 -62.48
C TYR A 294 31.64 20.11 -63.58
N LYS A 295 32.10 20.15 -64.83
CA LYS A 295 31.27 19.91 -66.02
C LYS A 295 31.25 18.45 -66.47
N ALA A 296 32.30 17.69 -66.17
CA ALA A 296 32.40 16.28 -66.50
C ALA A 296 33.13 15.51 -65.39
N PHE A 297 32.73 14.25 -65.19
CA PHE A 297 33.29 13.33 -64.20
C PHE A 297 33.68 12.02 -64.91
N GLY A 298 34.80 11.43 -64.51
CA GLY A 298 35.23 10.12 -64.98
C GLY A 298 34.50 8.96 -64.29
N ASP A 299 34.76 7.74 -64.76
CA ASP A 299 34.18 6.50 -64.22
C ASP A 299 34.61 6.22 -62.76
N ASP A 300 35.71 6.82 -62.34
CA ASP A 300 36.22 6.79 -60.96
C ASP A 300 35.54 7.82 -60.04
N GLY A 301 34.57 8.59 -60.56
CA GLY A 301 33.85 9.62 -59.83
C GLY A 301 34.64 10.92 -59.62
N LEU A 302 35.85 11.03 -60.20
CA LEU A 302 36.66 12.24 -60.11
C LEU A 302 36.33 13.21 -61.26
N PRO A 303 36.27 14.53 -61.01
CA PRO A 303 35.98 15.50 -62.06
C PRO A 303 37.14 15.61 -63.06
N THR A 304 36.80 15.56 -64.35
CA THR A 304 37.74 15.66 -65.47
C THR A 304 37.81 17.06 -66.04
N GLN A 305 36.72 17.82 -65.97
CA GLN A 305 36.63 19.22 -66.41
C GLN A 305 36.01 20.10 -65.32
N ASP A 306 36.57 21.29 -65.13
CA ASP A 306 36.00 22.33 -64.28
C ASP A 306 34.74 22.96 -64.90
N ALA A 307 34.08 23.89 -64.18
CA ALA A 307 32.89 24.59 -64.65
C ALA A 307 33.06 25.32 -66.00
N LYS A 308 34.30 25.62 -66.41
CA LYS A 308 34.63 26.30 -67.68
C LYS A 308 34.99 25.33 -68.80
N GLY A 309 35.10 24.03 -68.51
CA GLY A 309 35.51 23.00 -69.46
C GLY A 309 37.03 22.79 -69.52
N GLU A 310 37.81 23.39 -68.62
CA GLU A 310 39.25 23.22 -68.55
C GLU A 310 39.65 21.99 -67.70
N PRO A 311 40.78 21.34 -68.01
CA PRO A 311 41.23 20.17 -67.27
C PRO A 311 41.59 20.52 -65.82
N VAL A 312 41.00 19.78 -64.87
CA VAL A 312 41.19 20.03 -63.44
C VAL A 312 42.67 19.89 -63.05
N ALA A 313 43.21 20.88 -62.34
CA ALA A 313 44.61 20.89 -61.91
C ALA A 313 44.98 19.68 -61.05
N LYS A 314 46.17 19.10 -61.27
CA LYS A 314 46.67 17.91 -60.53
C LYS A 314 46.65 18.07 -59.01
N SER A 315 46.88 19.29 -58.50
CA SER A 315 46.84 19.60 -57.06
C SER A 315 45.43 19.57 -56.48
N ALA A 316 44.42 20.01 -57.24
CA ALA A 316 43.01 19.96 -56.87
C ALA A 316 42.49 18.51 -56.92
N LEU A 317 42.84 17.76 -57.96
CA LEU A 317 42.54 16.32 -58.07
C LEU A 317 43.06 15.51 -56.87
N LYS A 318 44.28 15.80 -56.38
CA LYS A 318 44.84 15.12 -55.21
C LYS A 318 44.05 15.41 -53.92
N LYS A 319 43.52 16.63 -53.76
CA LYS A 319 42.67 17.00 -52.62
C LYS A 319 41.30 16.31 -52.68
N LEU A 320 40.66 16.34 -53.86
CA LEU A 320 39.37 15.69 -54.10
C LEU A 320 39.46 14.17 -53.94
N LYS A 321 40.55 13.55 -54.42
CA LYS A 321 40.80 12.12 -54.22
C LYS A 321 40.93 11.76 -52.73
N LYS A 322 41.61 12.59 -51.93
CA LYS A 322 41.71 12.38 -50.48
C LYS A 322 40.34 12.49 -49.78
N GLU A 323 39.47 13.38 -50.25
CA GLU A 323 38.10 13.55 -49.76
C GLU A 323 37.25 12.30 -50.08
N VAL A 324 37.29 11.84 -51.34
CA VAL A 324 36.63 10.60 -51.78
C VAL A 324 37.15 9.37 -51.04
N ASP A 325 38.46 9.23 -50.85
CA ASP A 325 39.06 8.11 -50.11
C ASP A 325 38.64 8.11 -48.63
N THR A 326 38.48 9.29 -48.03
CA THR A 326 38.01 9.43 -46.65
C THR A 326 36.53 9.03 -46.53
N HIS A 327 35.70 9.47 -47.48
CA HIS A 327 34.29 9.09 -47.54
C HIS A 327 34.10 7.60 -47.84
N LYS A 328 34.90 7.05 -48.76
CA LYS A 328 34.90 5.62 -49.10
C LYS A 328 35.09 4.75 -47.85
N LYS A 329 36.02 5.10 -46.97
CA LYS A 329 36.21 4.37 -45.69
C LYS A 329 34.96 4.40 -44.80
N LYS A 330 34.22 5.52 -44.78
CA LYS A 330 32.98 5.64 -44.00
C LYS A 330 31.84 4.84 -44.63
N HIS A 331 31.67 4.97 -45.95
CA HIS A 331 30.67 4.23 -46.72
C HIS A 331 30.91 2.71 -46.64
N ASP A 332 32.14 2.24 -46.85
CA ASP A 332 32.49 0.81 -46.76
C ASP A 332 32.22 0.26 -45.35
N LYS A 333 32.48 1.06 -44.31
CA LYS A 333 32.12 0.68 -42.93
C LYS A 333 30.62 0.56 -42.74
N LEU A 334 29.84 1.51 -43.26
CA LEU A 334 28.37 1.46 -43.18
C LEU A 334 27.82 0.23 -43.93
N VAL A 335 28.32 -0.04 -45.13
CA VAL A 335 27.94 -1.23 -45.93
C VAL A 335 28.27 -2.52 -45.18
N ALA A 336 29.44 -2.60 -44.52
CA ALA A 336 29.80 -3.74 -43.69
C ALA A 336 28.86 -3.92 -42.49
N GLU A 337 28.44 -2.82 -41.84
CA GLU A 337 27.46 -2.85 -40.75
C GLU A 337 26.07 -3.29 -41.23
N ALA A 338 25.59 -2.79 -42.37
CA ALA A 338 24.33 -3.20 -42.98
C ALA A 338 24.34 -4.68 -43.42
N THR A 339 25.43 -5.12 -44.04
CA THR A 339 25.63 -6.54 -44.42
C THR A 339 25.62 -7.45 -43.19
N LYS A 340 26.28 -7.05 -42.10
CA LYS A 340 26.27 -7.81 -40.84
C LYS A 340 24.87 -7.88 -40.22
N ALA A 341 24.05 -6.85 -40.42
CA ALA A 341 22.64 -6.84 -40.01
C ALA A 341 21.72 -7.60 -40.98
N ASN A 342 22.26 -8.14 -42.08
CA ASN A 342 21.51 -8.81 -43.15
C ASN A 342 20.41 -7.91 -43.75
N MET A 343 20.70 -6.62 -43.92
CA MET A 343 19.76 -5.62 -44.42
C MET A 343 20.36 -4.86 -45.63
N PRO A 344 19.52 -4.47 -46.60
CA PRO A 344 19.90 -3.43 -47.57
C PRO A 344 20.30 -2.14 -46.86
N LEU A 345 21.19 -1.36 -47.47
CA LEU A 345 21.76 -0.14 -46.87
C LEU A 345 20.69 0.86 -46.41
N GLU A 346 19.69 1.11 -47.26
CA GLU A 346 18.55 2.00 -46.98
C GLU A 346 17.71 1.48 -45.80
N ALA A 347 17.35 0.19 -45.83
CA ALA A 347 16.59 -0.44 -44.75
C ALA A 347 17.36 -0.43 -43.41
N TYR A 348 18.69 -0.53 -43.46
CA TYR A 348 19.53 -0.42 -42.27
C TYR A 348 19.49 0.98 -41.65
N ILE A 349 19.53 2.03 -42.48
CA ILE A 349 19.42 3.41 -41.99
C ILE A 349 18.03 3.67 -41.40
N ASP A 350 16.97 3.18 -42.05
CA ASP A 350 15.61 3.31 -41.53
C ASP A 350 15.41 2.54 -40.21
N ASP A 351 16.02 1.35 -40.04
CA ASP A 351 16.06 0.63 -38.77
C ASP A 351 16.78 1.44 -37.68
N LEU A 352 17.89 2.13 -38.00
CA LEU A 352 18.55 3.02 -37.05
C LEU A 352 17.67 4.22 -36.66
N ARG A 353 16.90 4.79 -37.60
CA ARG A 353 15.94 5.86 -37.32
C ARG A 353 14.79 5.38 -36.43
N ALA A 354 14.25 4.20 -36.71
CA ALA A 354 13.21 3.59 -35.90
C ALA A 354 13.68 3.37 -34.45
N LYS A 355 14.89 2.84 -34.26
CA LYS A 355 15.51 2.66 -32.94
C LYS A 355 15.73 3.99 -32.21
N LEU A 356 16.10 5.06 -32.92
CA LEU A 356 16.20 6.39 -32.32
C LEU A 356 14.83 6.91 -31.87
N ALA A 357 13.80 6.73 -32.70
CA ALA A 357 12.44 7.16 -32.36
C ALA A 357 11.88 6.39 -31.15
N GLU A 358 12.13 5.08 -31.06
CA GLU A 358 11.77 4.26 -29.88
C GLU A 358 12.48 4.73 -28.61
N LEU A 359 13.76 5.12 -28.70
CA LEU A 359 14.49 5.66 -27.56
C LEU A 359 13.99 7.05 -27.13
N GLN A 360 13.37 7.82 -28.03
CA GLN A 360 12.84 9.16 -27.74
C GLN A 360 11.41 9.14 -27.18
N ALA A 361 10.63 8.11 -27.51
CA ALA A 361 9.36 7.80 -26.84
C ALA A 361 9.59 7.43 -25.36
#